data_AF-A0A0S2F5I1-F1
#
_entry.id   AF-A0A0S2F5I1-F1
#
_cell.length_a   1.000
_cell.length_b   1.000
_cell.length_c   1.000
_cell.angle_alpha   90.00
_cell.angle_beta   90.00
_cell.angle_gamma   90.00
#
_symmetry.space_group_name_H-M   'P 1'
#
loop_
_entity.id
_entity.type
_entity.pdbx_description
1 polymer ?
#
loop_
_entity_poly.entity_id
_entity_poly.type
_entity_poly.pdbx_seq_one_letter_code
_entity_poly.pdbx_strand_id
1 'polypeptide(L)' 'MRLSIRLRRNGNPKLSPVPMSDLGVAALDGVPGVTAPKITDTIREDAIFSFVWSGPGMPKVTDEYLQGFGLSRVE' A
#
# COMPACT_ATOMS: atom_id res chain seq x y z
N MET A 1 2.68 -0.58 -16.47
CA MET A 1 1.53 0.34 -16.30
C MET A 1 1.65 1.04 -14.95
N ARG A 2 1.44 2.36 -14.85
CA ARG A 2 1.45 3.06 -13.55
C ARG A 2 0.06 2.95 -12.93
N LEU A 3 -0.01 2.50 -11.69
CA LEU A 3 -1.23 2.34 -10.92
C LEU A 3 -1.14 3.12 -9.62
N SER A 4 -2.31 3.34 -9.01
CA SER A 4 -2.43 3.96 -7.70
C SER A 4 -3.37 3.15 -6.82
N ILE A 5 -3.10 3.17 -5.51
CA ILE A 5 -3.93 2.54 -4.48
C ILE A 5 -4.02 3.49 -3.29
N ARG A 6 -5.22 3.63 -2.74
CA ARG A 6 -5.45 4.40 -1.52
C ARG A 6 -5.50 3.44 -0.34
N LEU A 7 -4.70 3.72 0.68
CA LEU A 7 -4.53 2.90 1.87
C LEU A 7 -4.82 3.71 3.13
N ARG A 8 -5.44 3.07 4.11
CA ARG A 8 -5.63 3.58 5.47
C ARG A 8 -5.01 2.63 6.48
N ARG A 9 -4.55 3.16 7.60
CA ARG A 9 -4.10 2.35 8.74
C ARG A 9 -5.30 1.71 9.45
N ASN A 10 -5.23 0.41 9.73
CA ASN A 10 -6.31 -0.36 10.37
C ASN A 10 -6.30 -0.32 11.92
N GLY A 11 -5.45 0.52 12.52
CA GLY A 11 -5.36 0.68 13.96
C GLY A 11 -4.50 -0.36 14.70
N ASN A 12 -3.69 -1.19 14.00
CA ASN A 12 -2.76 -2.11 14.66
C ASN A 12 -1.72 -1.36 15.52
N PRO A 13 -1.78 -1.44 16.87
CA PRO A 13 -0.94 -0.63 17.75
C PRO A 13 0.54 -0.98 17.65
N LYS A 14 0.88 -2.23 17.29
CA LYS A 14 2.27 -2.67 17.16
C LYS A 14 3.00 -2.01 15.99
N LEU A 15 2.25 -1.65 14.94
CA LEU A 15 2.78 -0.97 13.76
C LEU A 15 2.56 0.54 13.82
N SER A 16 1.94 1.04 14.89
CA SER A 16 1.69 2.47 15.09
C SER A 16 2.94 3.37 15.01
N PRO A 17 4.14 2.98 15.48
CA PRO A 17 5.31 3.85 15.40
C PRO A 17 5.95 3.92 14.00
N VAL A 18 5.63 2.99 13.10
CA VAL A 18 6.19 2.99 11.74
C VAL A 18 5.46 4.06 10.90
N PRO A 19 6.13 4.88 10.08
CA PRO A 19 5.44 5.82 9.20
C PRO A 19 4.50 5.13 8.21
N MET A 20 3.37 5.78 7.86
CA MET A 20 2.42 5.26 6.85
C MET A 20 3.09 5.05 5.49
N SER A 21 3.98 5.96 5.10
CA SER A 21 4.80 5.86 3.89
C SER A 21 5.55 4.54 3.83
N ASP A 22 6.21 4.17 4.92
CA ASP A 22 7.12 3.04 4.97
C ASP A 22 6.33 1.73 4.98
N LEU A 23 5.20 1.68 5.70
CA LEU A 23 4.29 0.53 5.67
C LEU A 23 3.70 0.30 4.28
N GLY A 24 3.18 1.33 3.62
CA GLY A 24 2.59 1.19 2.30
C GLY A 24 3.62 0.85 1.22
N VAL A 25 4.83 1.42 1.31
CA VAL A 25 5.96 1.06 0.43
C VAL A 25 6.34 -0.41 0.65
N ALA A 26 6.57 -0.84 1.89
CA ALA A 26 6.93 -2.22 2.20
C ALA A 26 5.85 -3.22 1.77
N ALA A 27 4.58 -2.90 2.02
CA ALA A 27 3.45 -3.71 1.58
C ALA A 27 3.47 -3.89 0.06
N LEU A 28 3.64 -2.80 -0.70
CA LEU A 28 3.63 -2.86 -2.16
C LEU A 28 4.89 -3.51 -2.76
N ASP A 29 6.05 -3.28 -2.17
CA ASP A 29 7.32 -3.87 -2.62
C ASP A 29 7.33 -5.41 -2.48
N GLY A 30 6.59 -5.95 -1.50
CA GLY A 30 6.39 -7.39 -1.34
C GLY A 30 5.46 -8.04 -2.37
N VAL A 31 4.81 -7.27 -3.26
CA VAL A 31 3.89 -7.80 -4.28
C VAL A 31 4.67 -8.13 -5.57
N PRO A 32 4.72 -9.39 -6.02
CA PRO A 32 5.47 -9.76 -7.21
C PRO A 32 5.00 -9.02 -8.47
N GLY A 33 5.90 -8.28 -9.12
CA GLY A 33 5.61 -7.48 -10.32
C GLY A 33 5.31 -6.01 -10.04
N VAL A 34 5.28 -5.59 -8.77
CA VAL A 34 5.27 -4.18 -8.38
C VAL A 34 6.70 -3.65 -8.33
N THR A 35 6.92 -2.43 -8.81
CA THR A 35 8.20 -1.72 -8.78
C THR A 35 8.01 -0.25 -8.46
N ALA A 36 9.02 0.35 -7.83
CA ALA A 36 9.06 1.76 -7.44
C ALA A 36 7.79 2.26 -6.70
N PRO A 37 7.30 1.54 -5.67
CA PRO A 37 6.20 2.04 -4.85
C PRO A 37 6.61 3.30 -4.12
N LYS A 38 5.73 4.31 -4.12
CA LYS A 38 5.94 5.55 -3.38
C LYS A 38 4.61 6.16 -2.97
N ILE A 39 4.62 6.86 -1.85
CA ILE A 39 3.51 7.75 -1.50
C ILE A 39 3.50 8.95 -2.44
N THR A 40 2.33 9.33 -2.93
CA THR A 40 2.15 10.49 -3.82
C THR A 40 1.30 11.58 -3.19
N ASP A 41 0.41 11.22 -2.27
CA ASP A 41 -0.44 12.18 -1.57
C ASP A 41 -0.89 11.61 -0.22
N THR A 42 -1.30 12.48 0.70
CA THR A 42 -1.89 12.12 1.99
C THR A 42 -3.14 12.98 2.23
N ILE A 43 -4.29 12.33 2.39
CA ILE A 43 -5.59 12.97 2.58
C ILE A 43 -6.14 12.55 3.93
N ARG A 44 -6.02 13.42 4.94
CA ARG A 44 -6.41 13.14 6.34
C ARG A 44 -5.69 11.91 6.89
N GLU A 45 -6.39 10.79 7.00
CA GLU A 45 -5.89 9.51 7.53
C GLU A 45 -5.54 8.50 6.42
N ASP A 46 -5.73 8.90 5.16
CA ASP A 46 -5.49 8.06 3.99
C ASP A 46 -4.21 8.49 3.29
N ALA A 47 -3.49 7.53 2.72
CA ALA A 47 -2.33 7.77 1.88
C ALA A 47 -2.57 7.16 0.50
N ILE A 48 -2.25 7.92 -0.55
CA ILE A 48 -2.28 7.44 -1.93
C ILE A 48 -0.87 7.01 -2.30
N PHE A 49 -0.74 5.75 -2.71
CA PHE A 49 0.50 5.17 -3.19
C PHE A 49 0.42 4.97 -4.70
N SER A 50 1.49 5.34 -5.40
CA SER A 50 1.67 5.01 -6.82
C SER A 50 2.80 4.01 -6.98
N PHE A 51 2.63 3.09 -7.91
CA PHE A 51 3.63 2.08 -8.24
C PHE A 51 3.56 1.70 -9.72
N VAL A 52 4.61 1.04 -10.21
CA VAL A 52 4.66 0.50 -11.57
C VAL A 52 4.38 -0.99 -11.51
N TRP A 53 3.40 -1.44 -12.31
CA TRP A 53 3.03 -2.83 -12.48
C TRP A 53 3.57 -3.37 -13.81
N SER A 54 4.27 -4.50 -13.76
CA SER A 54 4.85 -5.18 -14.93
C SER A 54 4.32 -6.59 -15.18
N GLY A 55 3.41 -7.10 -14.34
CA GLY A 55 2.82 -8.43 -14.51
C GLY A 55 1.62 -8.46 -15.48
N PRO A 56 1.17 -9.67 -15.88
CA PRO A 56 -0.06 -9.83 -16.64
C PRO A 56 -1.30 -9.51 -15.77
N GLY A 57 -2.31 -8.86 -16.35
CA GLY A 57 -3.57 -8.53 -15.65
C GLY A 57 -3.42 -7.42 -14.61
N MET A 58 -4.29 -7.44 -13.59
CA MET A 58 -4.24 -6.50 -12.46
C MET A 58 -3.42 -7.09 -11.29
N PRO A 59 -2.64 -6.28 -10.56
CA PRO A 59 -1.92 -6.74 -9.37
C PRO A 59 -2.90 -7.24 -8.31
N LYS A 60 -2.67 -8.46 -7.82
CA LYS A 60 -3.44 -9.02 -6.70
C LYS A 60 -2.87 -8.52 -5.39
N VAL A 61 -3.41 -7.41 -4.91
CA VAL A 61 -3.18 -6.91 -3.55
C VAL A 61 -4.48 -7.14 -2.77
N THR A 62 -4.53 -8.21 -1.99
CA THR A 62 -5.71 -8.58 -1.20
C THR A 62 -5.75 -7.84 0.13
N ASP A 63 -6.93 -7.73 0.72
CA ASP A 63 -7.10 -7.05 2.00
C ASP A 63 -6.43 -7.84 3.13
N GLU A 64 -6.44 -9.17 3.09
CA GLU A 64 -5.74 -10.01 4.08
C GLU A 64 -4.23 -9.75 4.08
N TYR A 65 -3.65 -9.53 2.89
CA TYR A 65 -2.23 -9.21 2.77
C TYR A 65 -1.93 -7.82 3.36
N LEU A 66 -2.74 -6.82 3.04
CA LEU A 66 -2.61 -5.45 3.58
C LEU A 66 -2.78 -5.42 5.11
N GLN A 67 -3.69 -6.23 5.65
CA GLN A 67 -3.90 -6.34 7.09
C GLN A 67 -2.65 -6.82 7.85
N GLY A 68 -1.81 -7.66 7.23
CA GLY A 68 -0.51 -8.06 7.77
C GLY A 68 0.44 -6.88 8.01
N PHE A 69 0.28 -5.79 7.24
CA PHE A 69 1.01 -4.53 7.40
C PHE A 69 0.22 -3.49 8.22
N GLY A 70 -0.93 -3.87 8.79
CA GLY A 70 -1.79 -2.93 9.49
C GLY A 70 -2.48 -1.91 8.56
N LEU A 71 -2.72 -2.29 7.30
CA LEU A 71 -3.30 -1.44 6.26
C LEU A 71 -4.63 -2.02 5.75
N SER A 72 -5.47 -1.14 5.22
CA SER A 72 -6.71 -1.49 4.51
C SER A 72 -6.83 -0.65 3.24
N ARG A 73 -7.39 -1.22 2.17
CA ARG A 73 -7.72 -0.46 0.96
C ARG A 73 -8.92 0.46 1.21
N VAL A 74 -8.89 1.63 0.60
CA VAL A 74 -10.00 2.60 0.57
C VAL A 74 -10.41 2.79 -0.88
N GLU A 75 -11.71 2.68 -1.16
CA GLU A 75 -12.30 2.93 -2.49
C GLU A 75 -12.52 4.43 -2.75
#